data_AF-A0A353LUE1-F1
#
_entry.id   AF-A0A353LUE1-F1
#
_cell.length_a   1.000
_cell.length_b   1.000
_cell.length_c   1.000
_cell.angle_alpha   90.00
_cell.angle_beta   90.00
_cell.angle_gamma   90.00
#
_symmetry.space_group_name_H-M   'P 1'
#
loop_
_entity.id
_entity.type
_entity.pdbx_description
1 polymer ?
#
loop_
_entity_poly.entity_id
_entity_poly.type
_entity_poly.pdbx_seq_one_letter_code
_entity_poly.pdbx_strand_id
1 'polypeptide(L)'
;MRLRPSGQQGPIAVSLQGFTEYQRDQAASWEHLAWTRARIITAPDPLAGKIAKALKEFITRPRDGARLAAEIAQMRERVDKEFGSDNAWNFKYVRGGMMDIEFLAQFLILREAQRHPALIGGNTVATLQQLQAADILAPQDAETLIAAITLQRDAQQIVRLCLNVTLDATRAPAALRRLLAKQTGQADFSALCAHLAAIQADAAAIYRRILPANDASA
;
A
#
# COMPACT_ATOMS: atom_id res chain seq x y z
N MET A 1 11.46 -14.70 -0.14
CA MET A 1 10.71 -15.11 -1.35
C MET A 1 9.30 -15.65 -1.02
N ARG A 2 8.48 -14.99 -0.19
CA ARG A 2 7.16 -15.53 0.22
C ARG A 2 6.00 -15.17 -0.72
N LEU A 3 6.24 -14.30 -1.72
CA LEU A 3 5.24 -13.81 -2.69
C LEU A 3 5.30 -14.53 -4.05
N ARG A 4 6.08 -15.62 -4.16
CA ARG A 4 6.09 -16.47 -5.36
C ARG A 4 4.86 -17.40 -5.36
N PRO A 5 4.44 -17.95 -6.51
CA PRO A 5 3.36 -18.92 -6.56
C PRO A 5 3.54 -20.02 -5.51
N SER A 6 2.45 -20.33 -4.79
CA SER A 6 2.43 -21.30 -3.69
C SER A 6 3.34 -20.96 -2.49
N GLY A 7 3.76 -19.70 -2.37
CA GLY A 7 4.46 -19.17 -1.20
C GLY A 7 5.77 -19.91 -0.91
N GLN A 8 5.92 -20.43 0.32
CA GLN A 8 7.11 -21.18 0.72
C GLN A 8 7.16 -22.60 0.14
N GLN A 9 6.02 -23.16 -0.23
CA GLN A 9 5.89 -24.54 -0.74
C GLN A 9 6.08 -24.63 -2.25
N GLY A 10 6.07 -23.50 -2.97
CA GLY A 10 6.29 -23.45 -4.40
C GLY A 10 7.77 -23.53 -4.80
N PRO A 11 8.06 -23.86 -6.08
CA PRO A 11 9.42 -23.85 -6.59
C PRO A 11 10.03 -22.44 -6.52
N ILE A 12 11.37 -22.35 -6.47
CA ILE A 12 12.09 -21.07 -6.39
C ILE A 12 11.89 -20.23 -7.66
N ALA A 13 11.79 -20.89 -8.80
CA ALA A 13 11.51 -20.27 -10.09
C ALA A 13 10.37 -21.01 -10.78
N VAL A 14 9.56 -20.26 -11.54
CA VAL A 14 8.43 -20.76 -12.33
C VAL A 14 8.56 -20.25 -13.76
N SER A 15 8.00 -20.97 -14.72
CA SER A 15 7.83 -20.44 -16.07
C SER A 15 6.87 -19.26 -16.04
N LEU A 16 6.99 -18.32 -17.00
CA LEU A 16 6.05 -17.21 -17.13
C LEU A 16 4.61 -17.72 -17.31
N GLN A 17 4.44 -18.79 -18.09
CA GLN A 17 3.15 -19.44 -18.27
C GLN A 17 2.58 -19.94 -16.94
N GLY A 18 3.33 -20.75 -16.18
CA GLY A 18 2.86 -21.28 -14.90
C GLY A 18 2.60 -20.18 -13.87
N PHE A 19 3.38 -19.09 -13.90
CA PHE A 19 3.12 -17.90 -13.09
C PHE A 19 1.78 -17.25 -13.43
N THR A 20 1.49 -17.05 -14.73
CA THR A 20 0.24 -16.44 -15.19
C THR A 20 -0.99 -17.31 -14.94
N GLU A 21 -0.87 -18.63 -15.08
CA GLU A 21 -1.93 -19.61 -14.80
C GLU A 21 -2.27 -19.62 -13.31
N TYR A 22 -1.25 -19.72 -12.43
CA TYR A 22 -1.46 -19.65 -10.98
C TYR A 22 -2.21 -18.36 -10.58
N GLN A 23 -1.82 -17.23 -11.15
CA GLN A 23 -2.38 -15.93 -10.78
C GLN A 23 -3.80 -15.72 -11.32
N ARG A 24 -4.15 -16.42 -12.41
CA ARG A 24 -5.50 -16.42 -12.97
C ARG A 24 -6.44 -17.33 -12.18
N ASP A 25 -5.98 -18.54 -11.87
CA ASP A 25 -6.85 -19.65 -11.51
C ASP A 25 -6.82 -20.00 -10.00
N GLN A 26 -5.76 -19.62 -9.28
CA GLN A 26 -5.53 -20.06 -7.90
C GLN A 26 -5.32 -18.91 -6.91
N ALA A 27 -4.71 -17.81 -7.32
CA ALA A 27 -4.37 -16.70 -6.43
C ALA A 27 -5.62 -15.95 -5.95
N ALA A 28 -5.69 -15.68 -4.65
CA ALA A 28 -6.74 -14.84 -4.08
C ALA A 28 -6.62 -13.39 -4.58
N SER A 29 -7.73 -12.64 -4.67
CA SER A 29 -7.70 -11.30 -5.29
C SER A 29 -6.79 -10.30 -4.56
N TRP A 30 -6.59 -10.47 -3.25
CA TRP A 30 -5.64 -9.65 -2.49
C TRP A 30 -4.17 -9.89 -2.94
N GLU A 31 -3.83 -11.07 -3.45
CA GLU A 31 -2.49 -11.34 -3.99
C GLU A 31 -2.23 -10.54 -5.26
N HIS A 32 -3.28 -10.17 -6.00
CA HIS A 32 -3.17 -9.35 -7.20
C HIS A 32 -2.75 -7.92 -6.87
N LEU A 33 -2.90 -7.47 -5.61
CA LEU A 33 -2.34 -6.19 -5.17
C LEU A 33 -0.83 -6.16 -5.35
N ALA A 34 -0.13 -7.27 -5.08
CA ALA A 34 1.32 -7.35 -5.26
C ALA A 34 1.75 -7.17 -6.73
N TRP A 35 0.90 -7.55 -7.70
CA TRP A 35 1.19 -7.37 -9.12
C TRP A 35 1.26 -5.90 -9.52
N THR A 36 0.47 -5.03 -8.90
CA THR A 36 0.47 -3.60 -9.21
C THR A 36 1.81 -2.91 -8.90
N ARG A 37 2.64 -3.54 -8.07
CA ARG A 37 3.99 -3.08 -7.66
C ARG A 37 5.10 -3.87 -8.35
N ALA A 38 4.78 -4.88 -9.15
CA ALA A 38 5.77 -5.70 -9.81
C ALA A 38 6.52 -4.89 -10.88
N ARG A 39 7.85 -5.02 -10.89
CA ARG A 39 8.73 -4.41 -11.90
C ARG A 39 9.84 -5.38 -12.26
N ILE A 40 10.24 -5.35 -13.53
CA ILE A 40 11.37 -6.14 -14.02
C ILE A 40 12.65 -5.49 -13.48
N ILE A 41 13.43 -6.23 -12.70
CA ILE A 41 14.75 -5.79 -12.21
C ILE A 41 15.84 -6.15 -13.21
N THR A 42 15.75 -7.38 -13.75
CA THR A 42 16.66 -7.91 -14.76
C THR A 42 15.95 -8.97 -15.58
N ALA A 43 16.14 -8.95 -16.89
CA ALA A 43 15.72 -9.97 -17.85
C ALA A 43 16.37 -9.68 -19.21
N PRO A 44 16.65 -10.69 -20.04
CA PRO A 44 16.95 -10.47 -21.46
C PRO A 44 15.78 -9.78 -22.18
N ASP A 45 16.05 -8.92 -23.16
CA ASP A 45 15.04 -8.08 -23.84
C ASP A 45 13.79 -8.86 -24.32
N PRO A 46 13.92 -10.04 -24.98
CA PRO A 46 12.76 -10.79 -25.44
C PRO A 46 11.87 -11.30 -24.30
N LEU A 47 12.47 -11.61 -23.14
CA LEU A 47 11.75 -12.04 -21.95
C LEU A 47 11.13 -10.85 -21.23
N ALA A 48 11.84 -9.73 -21.13
CA ALA A 48 11.35 -8.50 -20.53
C ALA A 48 10.05 -8.03 -21.20
N GLY A 49 10.00 -8.03 -22.53
CA GLY A 49 8.80 -7.68 -23.29
C GLY A 49 7.62 -8.61 -23.00
N LYS A 50 7.87 -9.93 -22.90
CA LYS A 50 6.82 -10.92 -22.56
C LYS A 50 6.29 -10.73 -21.15
N ILE A 51 7.15 -10.48 -20.17
CA ILE A 51 6.76 -10.22 -18.78
C ILE A 51 5.94 -8.93 -18.69
N ALA A 52 6.40 -7.84 -19.31
CA ALA A 52 5.70 -6.57 -19.31
C ALA A 52 4.30 -6.67 -19.94
N LYS A 53 4.18 -7.41 -21.05
CA LYS A 53 2.90 -7.70 -21.70
C LYS A 53 1.97 -8.48 -20.77
N ALA A 54 2.45 -9.58 -20.18
CA ALA A 54 1.65 -10.39 -19.27
C ALA A 54 1.19 -9.61 -18.02
N LEU A 55 2.07 -8.77 -17.46
CA LEU A 55 1.76 -7.90 -16.33
C LEU A 55 0.65 -6.92 -16.68
N LYS A 56 0.78 -6.24 -17.83
CA LYS A 56 -0.21 -5.28 -18.31
C LYS A 56 -1.56 -5.97 -18.55
N GLU A 57 -1.59 -7.05 -19.32
CA GLU A 57 -2.82 -7.79 -19.63
C GLU A 57 -3.55 -8.27 -18.36
N PHE A 58 -2.82 -8.78 -17.38
CA PHE A 58 -3.41 -9.21 -16.12
C PHE A 58 -3.98 -8.04 -15.33
N ILE A 59 -3.24 -6.94 -15.18
CA ILE A 59 -3.70 -5.79 -14.39
C ILE A 59 -4.90 -5.12 -15.07
N THR A 60 -4.95 -5.06 -16.41
CA THR A 60 -6.05 -4.42 -17.16
C THR A 60 -7.28 -5.31 -17.37
N ARG A 61 -7.30 -6.54 -16.84
CA ARG A 61 -8.48 -7.42 -16.99
C ARG A 61 -9.71 -6.84 -16.28
N PRO A 62 -10.94 -7.05 -16.80
CA PRO A 62 -12.16 -6.68 -16.10
C PRO A 62 -12.25 -7.37 -14.74
N ARG A 63 -12.73 -6.65 -13.73
CA ARG A 63 -12.98 -7.17 -12.38
C ARG A 63 -14.30 -6.62 -11.85
N ASP A 64 -14.95 -7.40 -11.01
CA ASP A 64 -16.00 -6.88 -10.14
C ASP A 64 -15.34 -6.03 -9.03
N GLY A 65 -15.51 -4.72 -9.12
CA GLY A 65 -14.92 -3.77 -8.17
C GLY A 65 -15.46 -3.91 -6.74
N ALA A 66 -16.73 -4.28 -6.59
CA ALA A 66 -17.36 -4.44 -5.27
C ALA A 66 -16.86 -5.70 -4.58
N ARG A 67 -16.81 -6.82 -5.31
CA ARG A 67 -16.21 -8.06 -4.81
C ARG A 67 -14.73 -7.87 -4.44
N LEU A 68 -13.96 -7.20 -5.31
CA LEU A 68 -12.56 -6.91 -5.05
C LEU A 68 -12.37 -6.05 -3.78
N ALA A 69 -13.19 -5.02 -3.60
CA ALA A 69 -13.16 -4.16 -2.42
C ALA A 69 -13.40 -4.98 -1.14
N ALA A 70 -14.43 -5.82 -1.13
CA ALA A 70 -14.78 -6.66 0.01
C ALA A 70 -13.67 -7.66 0.38
N GLU A 71 -13.07 -8.33 -0.62
CA GLU A 71 -11.99 -9.29 -0.38
C GLU A 71 -10.72 -8.61 0.18
N ILE A 72 -10.40 -7.39 -0.28
CA ILE A 72 -9.27 -6.60 0.23
C ILE A 72 -9.55 -6.12 1.65
N ALA A 73 -10.74 -5.59 1.92
CA ALA A 73 -11.14 -5.13 3.25
C ALA A 73 -11.08 -6.30 4.26
N GLN A 74 -11.63 -7.46 3.91
CA GLN A 74 -11.58 -8.66 4.75
C GLN A 74 -10.14 -9.13 5.01
N MET A 75 -9.26 -9.07 4.01
CA MET A 75 -7.85 -9.37 4.20
C MET A 75 -7.19 -8.34 5.14
N ARG A 76 -7.51 -7.05 5.01
CA ARG A 76 -6.97 -6.01 5.88
C ARG A 76 -7.41 -6.19 7.34
N GLU A 77 -8.66 -6.59 7.58
CA GLU A 77 -9.15 -6.92 8.93
C GLU A 77 -8.38 -8.10 9.54
N ARG A 78 -8.10 -9.15 8.75
CA ARG A 78 -7.27 -10.27 9.22
C ARG A 78 -5.86 -9.83 9.61
N VAL A 79 -5.25 -8.96 8.80
CA VAL A 79 -3.93 -8.37 9.11
C VAL A 79 -4.00 -7.51 10.37
N ASP A 80 -5.08 -6.78 10.58
CA ASP A 80 -5.27 -5.94 11.78
C ASP A 80 -5.34 -6.78 13.04
N LYS A 81 -6.08 -7.89 12.99
CA LYS A 81 -6.21 -8.80 14.11
C LYS A 81 -4.88 -9.44 14.52
N GLU A 82 -3.98 -9.69 13.57
CA GLU A 82 -2.70 -10.36 13.82
C GLU A 82 -1.56 -9.37 14.12
N PHE A 83 -1.51 -8.23 13.44
CA PHE A 83 -0.37 -7.29 13.47
C PHE A 83 -0.75 -5.84 13.81
N GLY A 84 -2.04 -5.55 13.98
CA GLY A 84 -2.56 -4.21 14.27
C GLY A 84 -1.98 -3.61 15.55
N SER A 85 -1.99 -2.29 15.61
CA SER A 85 -1.42 -1.55 16.73
C SER A 85 -2.02 -0.16 16.84
N ASP A 86 -2.31 0.26 18.08
CA ASP A 86 -2.74 1.63 18.39
C ASP A 86 -1.55 2.60 18.52
N ASN A 87 -0.32 2.11 18.42
CA ASN A 87 0.85 2.97 18.37
C ASN A 87 0.95 3.63 16.99
N ALA A 88 0.71 4.93 16.91
CA ALA A 88 0.85 5.74 15.69
C ALA A 88 2.22 5.58 14.97
N TRP A 89 3.27 5.23 15.71
CA TRP A 89 4.62 5.00 15.17
C TRP A 89 4.80 3.59 14.58
N ASN A 90 3.83 2.70 14.73
CA ASN A 90 3.73 1.46 13.95
C ASN A 90 3.16 1.78 12.56
N PHE A 91 3.92 2.59 11.81
CA PHE A 91 3.51 3.17 10.52
C PHE A 91 2.95 2.17 9.52
N LYS A 92 3.35 0.89 9.61
CA LYS A 92 2.90 -0.14 8.68
C LYS A 92 1.48 -0.63 9.00
N TYR A 93 1.20 -0.91 10.27
CA TYR A 93 0.02 -1.68 10.68
C TYR A 93 -1.03 -0.89 11.44
N VAL A 94 -0.73 0.34 11.87
CA VAL A 94 -1.75 1.25 12.41
C VAL A 94 -2.80 1.58 11.34
N ARG A 95 -4.04 1.85 11.75
CA ARG A 95 -5.09 2.34 10.85
C ARG A 95 -4.73 3.72 10.31
N GLY A 96 -4.94 3.94 9.01
CA GLY A 96 -4.40 5.10 8.29
C GLY A 96 -2.89 5.03 8.04
N GLY A 97 -2.28 3.90 8.39
CA GLY A 97 -0.88 3.62 8.15
C GLY A 97 -0.55 3.41 6.67
N MET A 98 0.73 3.19 6.40
CA MET A 98 1.24 2.93 5.05
C MET A 98 0.51 1.79 4.34
N MET A 99 0.17 0.72 5.05
CA MET A 99 -0.54 -0.41 4.43
C MET A 99 -1.93 -0.03 3.92
N ASP A 100 -2.69 0.76 4.68
CA ASP A 100 -4.03 1.20 4.27
C ASP A 100 -3.93 2.03 2.98
N ILE A 101 -3.00 2.99 2.95
CA ILE A 101 -2.77 3.86 1.80
C ILE A 101 -2.29 3.06 0.59
N GLU A 102 -1.38 2.11 0.78
CA GLU A 102 -0.89 1.22 -0.27
C GLU A 102 -2.00 0.32 -0.81
N PHE A 103 -2.80 -0.31 0.05
CA PHE A 103 -3.89 -1.18 -0.37
C PHE A 103 -4.94 -0.41 -1.15
N LEU A 104 -5.29 0.80 -0.71
CA LEU A 104 -6.22 1.67 -1.42
C LEU A 104 -5.70 2.03 -2.81
N ALA A 105 -4.44 2.48 -2.93
CA ALA A 105 -3.86 2.81 -4.22
C ALA A 105 -3.83 1.59 -5.16
N GLN A 106 -3.44 0.42 -4.64
CA GLN A 106 -3.35 -0.84 -5.40
C GLN A 106 -4.73 -1.34 -5.82
N PHE A 107 -5.74 -1.21 -4.95
CA PHE A 107 -7.14 -1.47 -5.28
C PHE A 107 -7.62 -0.62 -6.46
N LEU A 108 -7.37 0.69 -6.40
CA LEU A 108 -7.79 1.62 -7.46
C LEU A 108 -7.07 1.33 -8.78
N ILE A 109 -5.80 0.91 -8.76
CA ILE A 109 -5.13 0.39 -9.96
C ILE A 109 -5.91 -0.81 -10.52
N LEU A 110 -6.19 -1.84 -9.73
CA LEU A 110 -6.86 -3.05 -10.21
C LEU A 110 -8.29 -2.79 -10.72
N ARG A 111 -8.97 -1.79 -10.14
CA ARG A 111 -10.33 -1.38 -10.52
C ARG A 111 -10.36 -0.56 -11.81
N GLU A 112 -9.38 0.32 -12.01
CA GLU A 112 -9.43 1.36 -13.05
C GLU A 112 -8.44 1.14 -14.20
N ALA A 113 -7.43 0.29 -14.06
CA ALA A 113 -6.37 0.13 -15.06
C ALA A 113 -6.86 -0.31 -16.44
N GLN A 114 -8.03 -0.94 -16.55
CA GLN A 114 -8.64 -1.23 -17.85
C GLN A 114 -8.92 0.05 -18.65
N ARG A 115 -9.43 1.09 -17.99
CA ARG A 115 -9.75 2.41 -18.57
C ARG A 115 -8.55 3.36 -18.52
N HIS A 116 -7.68 3.19 -17.51
CA HIS A 116 -6.52 4.05 -17.27
C HIS A 116 -5.22 3.22 -17.15
N PRO A 117 -4.69 2.65 -18.25
CA PRO A 117 -3.48 1.82 -18.20
C PRO A 117 -2.22 2.55 -17.71
N ALA A 118 -2.22 3.88 -17.73
CA ALA A 118 -1.13 4.72 -17.22
C ALA A 118 -0.90 4.60 -15.71
N LEU A 119 -1.87 4.05 -14.96
CA LEU A 119 -1.76 3.78 -13.52
C LEU A 119 -0.75 2.68 -13.16
N ILE A 120 -0.32 1.88 -14.15
CA ILE A 120 0.54 0.71 -13.94
C ILE A 120 2.01 1.14 -13.81
N GLY A 121 2.69 0.64 -12.77
CA GLY A 121 4.15 0.76 -12.62
C GLY A 121 4.64 1.94 -11.77
N GLY A 122 3.74 2.78 -11.26
CA GLY A 122 4.07 3.89 -10.37
C GLY A 122 4.45 3.47 -8.94
N ASN A 123 5.08 4.40 -8.21
CA ASN A 123 5.11 4.32 -6.75
C ASN A 123 3.79 4.83 -6.15
N THR A 124 3.52 4.54 -4.88
CA THR A 124 2.24 4.91 -4.24
C THR A 124 1.88 6.39 -4.40
N VAL A 125 2.86 7.30 -4.25
CA VAL A 125 2.62 8.75 -4.42
C VAL A 125 2.29 9.07 -5.88
N ALA A 126 3.07 8.56 -6.82
CA ALA A 126 2.82 8.75 -8.25
C ALA A 126 1.45 8.19 -8.66
N THR A 127 1.06 7.03 -8.13
CA THR A 127 -0.26 6.44 -8.35
C THR A 127 -1.37 7.36 -7.82
N LEU A 128 -1.24 7.89 -6.59
CA LEU A 128 -2.24 8.80 -6.02
C LEU A 128 -2.38 10.09 -6.86
N GLN A 129 -1.27 10.64 -7.36
CA GLN A 129 -1.27 11.80 -8.26
C GLN A 129 -1.96 11.48 -9.60
N GLN A 130 -1.70 10.30 -10.17
CA GLN A 130 -2.36 9.86 -11.42
C GLN A 130 -3.86 9.60 -11.21
N LEU A 131 -4.25 9.07 -10.06
CA LEU A 131 -5.65 8.86 -9.69
C LEU A 131 -6.39 10.19 -9.55
N GLN A 132 -5.75 11.19 -8.96
CA GLN A 132 -6.27 12.57 -8.92
C GLN A 132 -6.40 13.16 -10.33
N ALA A 133 -5.34 13.08 -11.14
CA ALA A 133 -5.33 13.65 -12.49
C ALA A 133 -6.33 12.99 -13.46
N ALA A 134 -6.79 11.77 -13.14
CA ALA A 134 -7.79 11.04 -13.89
C ALA A 134 -9.22 11.17 -13.30
N ASP A 135 -9.43 12.06 -12.31
CA ASP A 135 -10.71 12.27 -11.60
C ASP A 135 -11.28 10.99 -10.95
N ILE A 136 -10.41 10.01 -10.63
CA ILE A 136 -10.80 8.77 -9.94
C ILE A 136 -10.84 8.98 -8.42
N LEU A 137 -9.95 9.84 -7.92
CA LEU A 137 -9.81 10.16 -6.50
C LEU A 137 -9.98 11.67 -6.34
N ALA A 138 -10.80 12.09 -5.37
CA ALA A 138 -11.02 13.51 -5.09
C ALA A 138 -9.69 14.21 -4.78
N PRO A 139 -9.46 15.46 -5.24
CA PRO A 139 -8.21 16.18 -4.98
C PRO A 139 -7.81 16.21 -3.51
N GLN A 140 -8.76 16.48 -2.62
CA GLN A 140 -8.52 16.55 -1.17
C GLN A 140 -8.11 15.19 -0.60
N ASP A 141 -8.70 14.09 -1.10
CA ASP A 141 -8.35 12.73 -0.66
C ASP A 141 -6.93 12.37 -1.10
N ALA A 142 -6.58 12.70 -2.35
CA ALA A 142 -5.26 12.44 -2.91
C ALA A 142 -4.19 13.22 -2.14
N GLU A 143 -4.40 14.51 -1.91
CA GLU A 143 -3.51 15.38 -1.14
C GLU A 143 -3.30 14.85 0.29
N THR A 144 -4.38 14.48 0.97
CA THR A 144 -4.35 13.91 2.32
C THR A 144 -3.54 12.61 2.36
N LEU A 145 -3.82 11.67 1.46
CA LEU A 145 -3.12 10.38 1.41
C LEU A 145 -1.64 10.53 1.04
N ILE A 146 -1.30 11.46 0.13
CA ILE A 146 0.08 11.77 -0.25
C ILE A 146 0.83 12.39 0.92
N ALA A 147 0.23 13.35 1.63
CA ALA A 147 0.82 13.94 2.82
C ALA A 147 1.02 12.87 3.93
N ALA A 148 0.01 12.01 4.13
CA ALA A 148 0.06 10.92 5.12
C ALA A 148 1.20 9.93 4.85
N ILE A 149 1.31 9.39 3.62
CA ILE A 149 2.35 8.41 3.29
C ILE A 149 3.75 9.04 3.31
N THR A 150 3.87 10.31 2.93
CA THR A 150 5.14 11.06 2.92
C THR A 150 5.64 11.29 4.34
N LEU A 151 4.81 11.87 5.21
CA LEU A 151 5.15 12.10 6.63
C LEU A 151 5.58 10.79 7.32
N GLN A 152 4.78 9.74 7.15
CA GLN A 152 5.06 8.44 7.75
C GLN A 152 6.36 7.83 7.21
N ARG A 153 6.65 7.99 5.92
CA ARG A 153 7.88 7.46 5.30
C ARG A 153 9.12 8.21 5.79
N ASP A 154 9.07 9.53 5.84
CA ASP A 154 10.18 10.35 6.30
C ASP A 154 10.50 10.07 7.77
N ALA A 155 9.45 10.00 8.61
CA ALA A 155 9.61 9.61 10.01
C ALA A 155 10.13 8.17 10.17
N GLN A 156 9.62 7.21 9.39
CA GLN A 156 10.07 5.82 9.43
C GLN A 156 11.55 5.68 9.07
N GLN A 157 12.04 6.42 8.07
CA GLN A 157 13.45 6.37 7.68
C GLN A 157 14.35 6.80 8.84
N ILE A 158 14.02 7.89 9.52
CA ILE A 158 14.77 8.38 10.67
C ILE A 158 14.71 7.38 11.82
N VAL A 159 13.51 6.88 12.16
CA VAL A 159 13.34 5.89 13.23
C VAL A 159 14.19 4.65 12.93
N ARG A 160 14.20 4.14 11.70
CA ARG A 160 14.99 2.95 11.33
C ARG A 160 16.50 3.18 11.29
N LEU A 161 16.95 4.41 11.07
CA LEU A 161 18.38 4.75 11.16
C LEU A 161 18.84 4.83 12.62
N CYS A 162 17.96 5.25 13.53
CA CYS A 162 18.31 5.46 14.94
C CYS A 162 17.94 4.29 15.85
N LEU A 163 16.95 3.48 15.48
CA LEU A 163 16.35 2.44 16.31
C LEU A 163 16.08 1.17 15.49
N ASN A 164 16.27 0.01 16.13
CA ASN A 164 15.90 -1.30 15.57
C ASN A 164 14.50 -1.76 16.00
N VAL A 165 13.74 -0.90 16.66
CA VAL A 165 12.40 -1.19 17.21
C VAL A 165 11.43 -0.07 16.83
N THR A 166 10.13 -0.37 16.91
CA THR A 166 9.09 0.66 16.82
C THR A 166 9.31 1.72 17.89
N LEU A 167 9.16 3.00 17.51
CA LEU A 167 9.33 4.11 18.45
C LEU A 167 8.22 4.08 19.52
N ASP A 168 8.64 4.13 20.79
CA ASP A 168 7.79 4.53 21.90
C ASP A 168 7.95 6.04 22.10
N ALA A 169 6.91 6.81 21.77
CA ALA A 169 6.93 8.26 21.85
C ALA A 169 7.21 8.80 23.25
N THR A 170 6.83 8.05 24.30
CA THR A 170 7.01 8.46 25.70
C THR A 170 8.46 8.31 26.16
N ARG A 171 9.21 7.40 25.52
CA ARG A 171 10.60 7.07 25.86
C ARG A 171 11.61 7.56 24.82
N ALA A 172 11.15 8.32 23.82
CA ALA A 172 11.98 8.82 22.75
C ALA A 172 13.08 9.77 23.28
N PRO A 173 14.38 9.50 23.00
CA PRO A 173 15.46 10.38 23.42
C PRO A 173 15.29 11.81 22.88
N ALA A 174 15.65 12.83 23.67
CA ALA A 174 15.47 14.23 23.30
C ALA A 174 16.15 14.61 21.96
N ALA A 175 17.30 14.01 21.64
CA ALA A 175 17.97 14.20 20.36
C ALA A 175 17.13 13.68 19.18
N LEU A 176 16.56 12.47 19.30
CA LEU A 176 15.69 11.88 18.29
C LEU A 176 14.40 12.66 18.12
N ARG A 177 13.79 13.11 19.22
CA ARG A 177 12.59 13.97 19.20
C ARG A 177 12.81 15.25 18.40
N ARG A 178 13.93 15.94 18.63
CA ARG A 178 14.32 17.16 17.88
C ARG A 178 14.60 16.86 16.41
N LEU A 179 15.28 15.75 16.12
CA LEU A 179 15.58 15.34 14.75
C LEU A 179 14.30 15.06 13.95
N LEU A 180 13.39 14.28 14.53
CA LEU A 180 12.10 13.94 13.91
C LEU A 180 11.28 15.18 13.63
N ALA A 181 11.12 16.08 14.62
CA ALA A 181 10.38 17.33 14.42
C ALA A 181 10.98 18.17 13.29
N LYS A 182 12.31 18.37 13.32
CA LYS A 182 13.01 19.18 12.31
C LYS A 182 12.87 18.61 10.90
N GLN A 183 13.07 17.30 10.72
CA GLN A 183 13.05 16.68 9.39
C GLN A 183 11.65 16.55 8.80
N THR A 184 10.62 16.50 9.65
CA THR A 184 9.21 16.47 9.23
C THR A 184 8.58 17.86 9.15
N GLY A 185 9.37 18.93 9.35
CA GLY A 185 8.90 20.32 9.27
C GLY A 185 7.99 20.75 10.42
N GLN A 186 7.97 20.02 11.54
CA GLN A 186 7.11 20.31 12.70
C GLN A 186 7.84 21.17 13.73
N ALA A 187 7.08 22.03 14.44
CA ALA A 187 7.63 22.94 15.44
C ALA A 187 8.35 22.20 16.58
N ASP A 188 7.76 21.09 17.05
CA ASP A 188 8.35 20.21 18.04
C ASP A 188 7.81 18.78 17.90
N PHE A 189 8.27 17.88 18.78
CA PHE A 189 7.84 16.48 18.76
C PHE A 189 6.37 16.30 19.17
N SER A 190 5.82 17.18 19.99
CA SER A 190 4.42 17.12 20.39
C SER A 190 3.52 17.46 19.22
N ALA A 191 3.86 18.52 18.48
CA ALA A 191 3.21 18.90 17.23
C ALA A 191 3.28 17.76 16.19
N LEU A 192 4.44 17.11 16.06
CA LEU A 192 4.58 15.94 15.18
C LEU A 192 3.67 14.77 15.60
N CYS A 193 3.61 14.43 16.88
CA CYS A 193 2.72 13.37 17.36
C CYS A 193 1.25 13.69 17.07
N ALA A 194 0.82 14.93 17.32
CA ALA A 194 -0.54 15.39 17.06
C ALA A 194 -0.86 15.35 15.55
N HIS A 195 0.04 15.86 14.71
CA HIS A 195 -0.12 15.86 13.27
C HIS A 195 -0.16 14.44 12.68
N LEU A 196 0.72 13.55 13.15
CA LEU A 196 0.75 12.15 12.75
C LEU A 196 -0.58 11.44 13.11
N ALA A 197 -1.10 11.65 14.31
CA ALA A 197 -2.36 11.05 14.73
C ALA A 197 -3.54 11.57 13.90
N ALA A 198 -3.61 12.89 13.65
CA ALA A 198 -4.66 13.50 12.84
C ALA A 198 -4.64 12.98 11.40
N ILE A 199 -3.47 13.00 10.75
CA ILE A 199 -3.36 12.59 9.35
C ILE A 199 -3.60 11.09 9.14
N GLN A 200 -3.27 10.26 10.14
CA GLN A 200 -3.64 8.84 10.15
C GLN A 200 -5.15 8.66 10.32
N ALA A 201 -5.80 9.43 11.18
CA ALA A 201 -7.26 9.39 11.32
C ALA A 201 -7.96 9.76 9.99
N ASP A 202 -7.48 10.81 9.31
CA ASP A 202 -8.01 11.24 8.01
C ASP A 202 -7.79 10.17 6.93
N ALA A 203 -6.58 9.61 6.84
CA ALA A 203 -6.27 8.52 5.90
C ALA A 203 -7.14 7.28 6.17
N ALA A 204 -7.39 6.94 7.44
CA ALA A 204 -8.26 5.83 7.82
C ALA A 204 -9.72 6.09 7.42
N ALA A 205 -10.20 7.33 7.55
CA ALA A 205 -11.54 7.71 7.11
C ALA A 205 -11.70 7.59 5.59
N ILE A 206 -10.71 8.05 4.82
CA ILE A 206 -10.68 7.88 3.36
C ILE A 206 -10.66 6.40 2.99
N TYR A 207 -9.82 5.60 3.67
CA TYR A 207 -9.76 4.16 3.47
C TYR A 207 -11.13 3.49 3.64
N ARG A 208 -11.80 3.70 4.78
CA ARG A 208 -13.10 3.08 5.07
C ARG A 208 -14.19 3.51 4.09
N ARG A 209 -14.15 4.74 3.59
CA ARG A 209 -15.11 5.23 2.59
C ARG A 209 -14.93 4.55 1.23
N ILE A 210 -13.70 4.29 0.81
CA ILE A 210 -13.39 3.71 -0.51
C ILE A 210 -13.40 2.17 -0.49
N LEU A 211 -12.96 1.57 0.62
CA LEU A 211 -12.88 0.13 0.87
C LEU A 211 -13.68 -0.20 2.14
N PRO A 212 -15.03 -0.14 2.10
CA PRO A 212 -15.83 -0.50 3.26
C PRO A 212 -15.63 -1.98 3.59
N ALA A 213 -15.53 -2.30 4.88
CA ALA A 213 -15.69 -3.66 5.31
C ALA A 213 -17.14 -4.08 5.01
N ASN A 214 -17.33 -5.25 4.40
CA ASN A 214 -18.67 -5.82 4.38
C ASN A 214 -19.04 -6.19 5.81
N ASP A 215 -20.11 -5.60 6.34
CA ASP A 215 -20.80 -6.14 7.50
C ASP A 215 -21.34 -7.52 7.10
N ALA A 216 -20.52 -8.56 7.33
CA ALA A 216 -20.98 -9.94 7.28
C ALA A 216 -21.83 -10.20 8.53
N SER A 217 -22.97 -9.52 8.63
CA SER A 217 -24.04 -9.72 9.61
C SER A 217 -25.35 -9.21 9.02
N ALA A 218 -25.81 -9.82 7.94
CA ALA A 218 -27.20 -9.78 7.48
C ALA A 218 -27.59 -11.16 6.95
#